data_AF-A0A9E3BP10-F1
#
_entry.id   AF-A0A9E3BP10-F1
#
_cell.length_a   1.000
_cell.length_b   1.000
_cell.length_c   1.000
_cell.angle_alpha   90.00
_cell.angle_beta   90.00
_cell.angle_gamma   90.00
#
_symmetry.space_group_name_H-M   'P 1'
#
loop_
_entity.id
_entity.type
_entity.pdbx_description
1 polymer ?
#
loop_
_entity_poly.entity_id
_entity_poly.type
_entity_poly.pdbx_seq_one_letter_code
_entity_poly.pdbx_strand_id
1 'polypeptide(L)'
;DWKVLLDRAATLGWTYAVERALTKAHDYFRTPVPDDVWRALREPRAGTREAARATSLAIALTRPGATSVRDKALGFTPSLPFRLYAGLRMLVPSPTYMRWRYAADARSLPIAYARRWYDIARQLLDARRRSHP
;
A
#
# COMPACT_ATOMS: atom_id res chain seq x y z
N ASP A 1 11.43 25.35 7.51
CA ASP A 1 10.50 26.42 7.93
C ASP A 1 9.16 25.77 8.30
N TRP A 2 8.83 25.77 9.59
CA TRP A 2 7.61 25.14 10.10
C TRP A 2 6.33 25.88 9.70
N LYS A 3 6.41 27.21 9.54
CA LYS A 3 5.25 28.05 9.21
C LYS A 3 4.74 27.74 7.80
N VAL A 4 5.65 27.60 6.84
CA VAL A 4 5.31 27.24 5.45
C VAL A 4 4.66 25.86 5.39
N LEU A 5 5.17 24.89 6.15
CA LEU A 5 4.61 23.54 6.21
C LEU A 5 3.19 23.55 6.77
N LEU A 6 2.95 24.28 7.87
CA LEU A 6 1.61 24.41 8.47
C LEU A 6 0.63 25.11 7.53
N ASP A 7 1.05 26.16 6.83
CA ASP A 7 0.22 26.91 5.90
C ASP A 7 -0.17 26.08 4.66
N ARG A 8 0.79 25.34 4.10
CA ARG A 8 0.53 24.40 3.00
C ARG A 8 -0.35 23.24 3.44
N ALA A 9 -0.10 22.67 4.62
CA ALA A 9 -0.92 21.60 5.17
C ALA A 9 -2.37 22.06 5.37
N ALA A 10 -2.58 23.29 5.83
CA ALA A 10 -3.91 23.86 5.98
C ALA A 10 -4.59 24.13 4.63
N THR A 11 -3.88 24.74 3.67
CA THR A 11 -4.41 25.04 2.33
C THR A 11 -4.83 23.76 1.59
N LEU A 12 -4.08 22.68 1.76
CA LEU A 12 -4.32 21.41 1.08
C LEU A 12 -5.26 20.46 1.83
N GLY A 13 -5.70 20.79 3.05
CA GLY A 13 -6.49 19.87 3.88
C GLY A 13 -5.69 18.66 4.39
N TRP A 14 -4.36 18.79 4.49
CA TRP A 14 -3.43 17.68 4.82
C TRP A 14 -2.91 17.73 6.25
N THR A 15 -3.49 18.57 7.11
CA THR A 15 -3.06 18.73 8.52
C THR A 15 -2.93 17.38 9.25
N TYR A 16 -3.91 16.48 9.09
CA TYR A 16 -3.85 15.14 9.69
C TYR A 16 -2.74 14.26 9.10
N ALA A 17 -2.55 14.27 7.78
CA ALA A 17 -1.51 13.47 7.13
C ALA A 17 -0.11 13.93 7.55
N VAL A 18 0.06 15.25 7.66
CA VAL A 18 1.29 15.89 8.12
C VAL A 18 1.54 15.58 9.60
N GLU A 19 0.52 15.64 10.46
CA GLU A 19 0.63 15.22 11.85
C GLU A 19 1.12 13.77 11.95
N ARG A 20 0.46 12.83 11.25
CA ARG A 20 0.85 11.41 11.28
C ARG A 20 2.26 11.16 10.74
N ALA A 21 2.67 11.89 9.70
CA ALA A 21 4.02 11.80 9.16
C ALA A 21 5.06 12.28 10.17
N LEU A 22 4.81 13.42 10.83
CA LEU A 22 5.69 13.94 11.87
C LEU A 22 5.73 13.03 13.09
N THR A 23 4.61 12.40 13.48
CA THR A 23 4.59 11.46 14.61
C THR A 23 5.51 10.28 14.31
N LYS A 24 5.37 9.68 13.12
CA LYS A 24 6.26 8.59 12.70
C LYS A 24 7.72 9.03 12.63
N ALA A 25 7.99 10.22 12.09
CA ALA A 25 9.35 10.75 12.02
C ALA A 25 9.95 10.91 13.43
N HIS A 26 9.16 11.41 14.39
CA HIS A 26 9.56 11.51 15.78
C HIS A 26 9.79 10.13 16.41
N ASP A 27 8.90 9.16 16.20
CA ASP A 27 9.00 7.82 16.78
C ASP A 27 10.24 7.07 16.26
N TYR A 28 10.50 7.14 14.95
CA TYR A 28 11.61 6.40 14.32
C TYR A 28 12.95 7.11 14.47
N PHE A 29 12.98 8.44 14.32
CA PHE A 29 14.23 9.20 14.21
C PHE A 29 14.47 10.14 15.38
N ARG A 30 13.54 10.22 16.34
CA ARG A 30 13.59 11.15 17.48
C ARG A 30 13.75 12.61 17.04
N THR A 31 13.22 12.95 15.85
CA THR A 31 13.31 14.29 15.30
C THR A 31 12.64 15.29 16.25
N PRO A 32 13.34 16.34 16.69
CA PRO A 32 12.75 17.37 17.53
C PRO A 32 11.75 18.17 16.69
N VAL A 33 10.48 18.11 17.09
CA VAL A 33 9.40 18.89 16.50
C VAL A 33 8.91 19.85 17.59
N PRO A 34 8.94 21.17 17.35
CA PRO A 34 8.49 22.15 18.33
C PRO A 34 7.03 21.96 18.76
N ASP A 35 6.73 22.23 20.04
CA ASP A 35 5.41 22.01 20.63
C ASP A 35 4.30 22.88 20.02
N ASP A 36 4.66 24.08 19.55
CA ASP A 36 3.76 24.98 18.84
C ASP A 36 3.28 24.38 17.51
N VAL A 37 4.13 23.61 16.83
CA VAL A 37 3.78 22.89 15.60
C VAL A 37 2.77 21.78 15.89
N TRP A 38 2.97 21.01 16.96
CA TRP A 38 2.02 19.98 17.39
C TRP A 38 0.67 20.57 17.75
N ARG A 39 0.67 21.66 18.50
CA ARG A 39 -0.56 22.36 18.87
C ARG A 39 -1.29 22.88 17.63
N ALA A 40 -0.57 23.49 16.70
CA ALA A 40 -1.16 24.01 15.46
C ALA A 40 -1.73 22.92 14.54
N LEU A 41 -1.18 21.70 14.56
CA LEU A 41 -1.70 20.57 13.76
C LEU A 41 -2.93 19.90 14.42
N ARG A 42 -3.00 19.90 15.76
CA ARG A 42 -4.09 19.30 16.53
C ARG A 42 -5.31 20.19 16.67
N GLU A 43 -5.12 21.50 16.62
CA GLU A 43 -6.22 22.45 16.78
C GLU A 43 -7.18 22.35 15.58
N PRO A 44 -8.43 21.93 15.78
CA PRO A 44 -9.37 21.76 14.68
C PRO A 44 -9.72 23.14 14.11
N ARG A 45 -9.13 23.51 12.97
CA ARG A 45 -9.60 24.69 12.23
C ARG A 45 -11.02 24.41 11.76
N ALA A 46 -11.96 25.23 12.21
CA ALA A 46 -13.38 25.13 11.89
C ALA A 46 -13.58 25.02 10.37
N GLY A 47 -13.99 23.83 9.90
CA GLY A 47 -14.24 23.55 8.48
C GLY A 47 -13.73 22.19 7.98
N THR A 48 -12.76 21.56 8.63
CA THR A 48 -12.18 20.31 8.12
C THR A 48 -13.01 19.08 8.52
N ARG A 49 -13.99 18.74 7.67
CA ARG A 49 -14.72 17.44 7.62
C ARG A 49 -13.79 16.23 7.37
N GLU A 50 -12.48 16.45 7.31
CA GLU A 50 -11.45 15.54 6.81
C GLU A 50 -10.86 14.62 7.87
N ALA A 51 -10.79 15.04 9.15
CA ALA A 51 -10.32 14.15 10.22
C ALA A 51 -11.21 12.90 10.37
N ALA A 52 -12.53 13.08 10.24
CA ALA A 52 -13.49 11.99 10.22
C ALA A 52 -13.36 11.09 8.97
N ARG A 53 -13.07 11.69 7.79
CA ARG A 53 -12.85 10.94 6.53
C ARG A 53 -11.53 10.16 6.53
N ALA A 54 -10.44 10.74 7.05
CA ALA A 54 -9.15 10.08 7.11
C ALA A 54 -9.18 8.88 8.08
N THR A 55 -9.88 9.02 9.20
CA THR A 55 -10.06 7.94 10.17
C THR A 55 -10.92 6.81 9.59
N SER A 56 -12.01 7.14 8.89
CA SER A 56 -12.85 6.12 8.22
C SER A 56 -12.13 5.43 7.07
N LEU A 57 -11.29 6.15 6.30
CA LEU A 57 -10.48 5.59 5.23
C LEU A 57 -9.34 4.71 5.78
N ALA A 58 -8.71 5.10 6.88
CA ALA A 58 -7.69 4.28 7.56
C ALA A 58 -8.29 2.96 8.07
N ILE A 59 -9.47 3.00 8.70
CA ILE A 59 -10.21 1.80 9.14
C ILE A 59 -10.62 0.93 7.94
N ALA A 60 -11.02 1.54 6.83
CA ALA A 60 -11.37 0.82 5.62
C ALA A 60 -10.14 0.10 5.02
N LEU A 61 -8.94 0.70 5.08
CA LEU A 61 -7.70 0.15 4.53
C LEU A 61 -7.09 -0.99 5.37
N THR A 62 -7.42 -1.11 6.66
CA THR A 62 -6.93 -2.21 7.52
C THR A 62 -7.73 -3.51 7.41
N ARG A 63 -8.84 -3.53 6.66
CA ARG A 63 -9.62 -4.77 6.45
C ARG A 63 -8.96 -5.67 5.39
N PRO A 64 -8.84 -6.99 5.63
CA PRO A 64 -8.38 -7.93 4.61
C PRO A 64 -9.39 -7.91 3.44
N GLY A 65 -8.98 -7.43 2.28
CA GLY A 65 -9.86 -7.17 1.12
C GLY A 65 -9.94 -5.70 0.68
N ALA A 66 -9.31 -4.78 1.40
CA ALA A 66 -9.35 -3.34 1.14
C ALA A 66 -8.44 -2.83 0.01
N THR A 67 -7.90 -3.70 -0.85
CA THR A 67 -7.21 -3.28 -2.08
C THR A 67 -8.11 -2.36 -2.92
N SER A 68 -9.41 -2.67 -2.96
CA SER A 68 -10.46 -1.86 -3.60
C SER A 68 -10.52 -0.40 -3.11
N VAL A 69 -10.26 -0.13 -1.83
CA VAL A 69 -10.35 1.23 -1.27
C VAL A 69 -9.09 2.04 -1.58
N ARG A 70 -7.92 1.38 -1.57
CA ARG A 70 -6.64 1.99 -1.97
C ARG A 70 -6.64 2.36 -3.46
N ASP A 71 -7.18 1.50 -4.30
CA ASP A 71 -7.30 1.71 -5.75
C ASP A 71 -8.31 2.82 -6.07
N LYS A 72 -9.43 2.89 -5.34
CA LYS A 72 -10.40 4.00 -5.44
C LYS A 72 -9.83 5.33 -4.96
N ALA A 73 -9.05 5.35 -3.89
CA ALA A 73 -8.43 6.57 -3.37
C ALA A 73 -7.39 7.17 -4.33
N LEU A 74 -6.78 6.35 -5.20
CA LEU A 74 -5.83 6.79 -6.23
C LEU A 74 -6.51 7.07 -7.59
N GLY A 75 -7.84 6.93 -7.69
CA GLY A 75 -8.57 7.06 -8.95
C GLY A 75 -8.21 6.01 -10.00
N PHE A 76 -7.37 5.03 -9.64
CA PHE A 76 -6.89 4.00 -10.56
C PHE A 76 -7.82 2.80 -10.45
N THR A 77 -8.89 2.82 -11.24
CA THR A 77 -9.68 1.60 -11.46
C THR A 77 -9.09 0.90 -12.67
N PRO A 78 -8.23 -0.11 -12.51
CA PRO A 78 -7.61 -0.76 -13.65
C PRO A 78 -8.70 -1.36 -14.53
N SER A 79 -8.65 -1.05 -15.83
CA SER A 79 -9.55 -1.62 -16.81
C SER A 79 -9.45 -3.16 -16.77
N LEU A 80 -10.56 -3.86 -17.04
CA LEU A 80 -10.59 -5.31 -17.13
C LEU A 80 -9.40 -5.89 -17.95
N PRO A 81 -9.05 -5.35 -19.14
CA PRO A 81 -7.89 -5.83 -19.89
C PRO A 81 -6.56 -5.63 -19.15
N PHE A 82 -6.38 -4.53 -18.40
CA PHE A 82 -5.19 -4.33 -17.59
C PHE A 82 -5.12 -5.33 -16.44
N ARG A 83 -6.24 -5.63 -15.78
CA ARG A 83 -6.30 -6.64 -14.71
C ARG A 83 -5.95 -8.02 -15.23
N LEU A 84 -6.47 -8.37 -16.41
CA LEU A 84 -6.15 -9.64 -17.06
C LEU A 84 -4.68 -9.69 -17.48
N TYR A 85 -4.15 -8.63 -18.08
CA TYR A 85 -2.74 -8.51 -18.44
C TYR A 85 -1.83 -8.64 -17.21
N ALA A 86 -2.13 -7.92 -16.14
CA ALA A 86 -1.38 -7.99 -14.89
C ALA A 86 -1.45 -9.39 -14.26
N GLY A 87 -2.63 -10.01 -14.25
CA GLY A 87 -2.81 -11.38 -13.76
C GLY A 87 -2.03 -12.41 -14.59
N LEU A 88 -2.11 -12.31 -15.92
CA LEU A 88 -1.34 -13.16 -16.83
C LEU A 88 0.17 -12.99 -16.63
N ARG A 89 0.64 -11.75 -16.44
CA ARG A 89 2.05 -11.46 -16.21
C ARG A 89 2.55 -11.97 -14.85
N MET A 90 1.66 -12.12 -13.86
CA MET A 90 1.98 -12.80 -12.61
C MET A 90 2.07 -14.33 -12.76
N LEU A 91 1.16 -14.91 -13.56
CA LEU A 91 1.11 -16.35 -13.83
C LEU A 91 2.23 -16.83 -14.74
N VAL A 92 2.61 -16.00 -15.71
CA VAL A 92 3.66 -16.27 -16.70
C VAL A 92 4.70 -15.15 -16.62
N PRO A 93 5.67 -15.25 -15.70
CA PRO A 93 6.77 -14.29 -15.64
C PRO A 93 7.61 -14.34 -16.91
N SER A 94 8.47 -13.34 -17.10
CA SER A 94 9.44 -13.37 -18.20
C SER A 94 10.39 -14.56 -18.07
N PRO A 95 10.87 -15.13 -19.20
CA PRO A 95 11.88 -16.19 -19.17
C PRO A 95 13.12 -15.78 -18.40
N THR A 96 13.59 -14.53 -18.55
CA THR A 96 14.75 -13.99 -17.81
C THR A 96 14.60 -14.13 -16.30
N TYR A 97 13.42 -13.79 -15.78
CA TYR A 97 13.13 -13.94 -14.36
C TYR A 97 13.13 -15.40 -13.92
N MET A 98 12.58 -16.30 -14.75
CA MET A 98 12.59 -17.74 -14.46
C MET A 98 14.00 -18.31 -14.43
N ARG A 99 14.88 -17.89 -15.36
CA ARG A 99 16.30 -18.29 -15.35
C ARG A 99 17.00 -17.80 -14.08
N TRP A 100 16.78 -16.54 -13.70
CA TRP A 100 17.36 -15.98 -12.47
C TRP A 100 16.87 -16.70 -11.20
N ARG A 101 15.57 -16.96 -11.07
CA ARG A 101 14.97 -17.50 -9.83
C ARG A 101 15.17 -19.00 -9.65
N TYR A 102 15.15 -19.77 -10.74
CA TYR A 102 15.20 -21.23 -10.73
C TYR A 102 16.50 -21.80 -11.30
N ALA A 103 17.47 -20.95 -11.64
CA ALA A 103 18.71 -21.33 -12.33
C ALA A 103 18.43 -22.21 -13.57
N ALA A 104 17.36 -21.91 -14.29
CA ALA A 104 16.87 -22.73 -15.40
C ALA A 104 17.53 -22.31 -16.73
N ASP A 105 18.07 -23.27 -17.45
CA ASP A 105 18.47 -23.10 -18.85
C ASP A 105 17.25 -23.11 -19.79
N ALA A 106 17.44 -22.65 -21.03
CA ALA A 106 16.38 -22.55 -22.03
C ALA A 106 15.58 -23.85 -22.22
N ARG A 107 16.25 -25.01 -22.16
CA ARG A 107 15.61 -26.34 -22.29
C ARG A 107 14.83 -26.77 -21.05
N SER A 108 15.22 -26.29 -19.87
CA SER A 108 14.58 -26.61 -18.58
C SER A 108 13.50 -25.61 -18.18
N LEU A 109 13.31 -24.53 -18.95
CA LEU A 109 12.28 -23.51 -18.70
C LEU A 109 10.88 -24.10 -18.49
N PRO A 110 10.37 -25.05 -19.30
CA PRO A 110 9.05 -25.62 -19.08
C PRO A 110 8.89 -26.27 -17.70
N ILE A 111 9.93 -26.98 -17.23
CA ILE A 111 9.95 -27.62 -15.92
C ILE A 111 9.96 -26.56 -14.81
N ALA A 112 10.72 -25.47 -14.98
CA ALA A 112 10.74 -24.35 -14.04
C ALA A 112 9.36 -23.67 -13.92
N TYR A 113 8.63 -23.49 -15.03
CA TYR A 113 7.26 -22.98 -15.01
C TYR A 113 6.30 -23.95 -14.30
N ALA A 114 6.38 -25.25 -14.58
CA ALA A 114 5.56 -26.25 -13.90
C ALA A 114 5.79 -26.25 -12.38
N ARG A 115 7.06 -26.18 -11.95
CA ARG A 115 7.45 -26.06 -10.53
C ARG A 115 6.87 -24.80 -9.88
N ARG A 116 6.93 -23.66 -10.58
CA ARG A 116 6.33 -22.40 -10.09
C ARG A 116 4.83 -22.55 -9.85
N TRP A 117 4.10 -23.12 -10.80
CA TRP A 117 2.66 -23.30 -10.66
C TRP A 117 2.32 -24.26 -9.52
N TYR A 118 3.11 -25.31 -9.33
CA TYR A 118 2.98 -26.19 -8.17
C TYR A 118 3.18 -25.44 -6.86
N ASP A 119 4.21 -24.59 -6.74
CA ASP A 119 4.44 -23.79 -5.54
C ASP A 119 3.31 -22.80 -5.25
N ILE A 120 2.74 -22.17 -6.30
CA ILE A 120 1.58 -21.29 -6.17
C ILE A 120 0.36 -22.08 -5.70
N ALA A 121 0.08 -23.23 -6.32
CA ALA A 121 -1.05 -24.08 -5.94
C ALA A 121 -0.93 -24.56 -4.47
N ARG A 122 0.27 -24.98 -4.06
CA ARG A 122 0.56 -25.37 -2.67
C ARG A 122 0.29 -24.24 -1.69
N GLN A 123 0.78 -23.03 -1.98
CA GLN A 123 0.54 -21.86 -1.15
C GLN A 123 -0.96 -21.52 -1.04
N LEU A 124 -1.72 -21.64 -2.13
CA LEU A 124 -3.17 -21.41 -2.12
C LEU A 124 -3.91 -22.45 -1.27
N LEU A 125 -3.52 -23.73 -1.35
CA LEU A 125 -4.08 -24.79 -0.52
C LEU A 125 -3.77 -24.56 0.96
N ASP A 126 -2.53 -24.20 1.29
CA ASP A 126 -2.11 -23.91 2.67
C ASP A 126 -2.81 -22.67 3.23
N ALA A 127 -3.05 -21.65 2.40
CA ALA A 127 -3.82 -20.48 2.79
C ALA A 127 -5.29 -20.83 3.05
N ARG A 128 -5.91 -21.64 2.19
CA ARG A 128 -7.30 -22.09 2.37
C ARG A 128 -7.50 -22.90 3.64
N ARG A 129 -6.54 -23.77 3.99
CA ARG A 129 -6.56 -24.54 5.24
C ARG A 129 -6.48 -23.65 6.49
N ARG A 130 -5.72 -22.55 6.42
CA ARG A 130 -5.59 -21.59 7.54
C ARG A 130 -6.82 -20.69 7.72
N SER A 131 -7.60 -20.49 6.67
CA SER A 131 -8.78 -19.62 6.69
C SER A 131 -10.07 -20.31 7.16
N HIS A 132 -10.08 -21.64 7.29
CA HIS A 132 -11.19 -22.43 7.83
C HIS A 132 -10.72 -23.19 9.09
N PRO A 133 -10.59 -22.51 10.25
CA PRO A 133 -10.55 -23.18 11.55
C PRO A 133 -11.93 -23.74 11.93
#